data_AF-A0A6L3F1D9-F1
#
_entry.id   AF-A0A6L3F1D9-F1
#
_cell.length_a   1.000
_cell.length_b   1.000
_cell.length_c   1.000
_cell.angle_alpha   90.00
_cell.angle_beta   90.00
_cell.angle_gamma   90.00
#
_symmetry.space_group_name_H-M   'P 1'
#
loop_
_entity.id
_entity.type
_entity.pdbx_description
1 polymer ?
#
loop_
_entity_poly.entity_id
_entity_poly.type
_entity_poly.pdbx_seq_one_letter_code
_entity_poly.pdbx_strand_id
1 'polypeptide(L)'
;MTEHIFIIRIWREHRDLDYTQSILRSVIQHVPSGKKSLLSDFDSILEFTLPYLQDSDDHARFRKQIDLRISQPQTSGNSKE
;
A
#
# COMPACT_ATOMS: atom_id res chain seq x y z
N MET A 1 -0.87 -6.13 23.81
CA MET A 1 -0.22 -5.75 22.54
C MET A 1 -1.08 -4.68 21.90
N THR A 2 -0.48 -3.60 21.41
CA THR A 2 -1.22 -2.54 20.71
C THR A 2 -1.18 -2.87 19.23
N GLU A 3 -2.34 -3.09 18.61
CA GLU A 3 -2.43 -3.38 17.19
C GLU A 3 -2.04 -2.14 16.37
N HIS A 4 -1.17 -2.34 15.38
CA HIS A 4 -0.78 -1.30 14.42
C HIS A 4 -1.60 -1.45 13.14
N ILE A 5 -2.61 -0.59 12.99
CA ILE A 5 -3.53 -0.60 11.85
C ILE A 5 -3.15 0.53 10.89
N PHE A 6 -3.07 0.20 9.60
CA PHE A 6 -2.77 1.15 8.54
C PHE A 6 -3.89 1.18 7.50
N ILE A 7 -4.25 2.37 7.05
CA ILE A 7 -5.20 2.57 5.95
C ILE A 7 -4.45 3.23 4.80
N ILE A 8 -4.42 2.56 3.66
CA ILE A 8 -3.87 3.08 2.42
C ILE A 8 -5.04 3.43 1.50
N ARG A 9 -5.06 4.66 0.98
CA ARG A 9 -6.02 5.07 -0.05
C ARG A 9 -5.25 5.45 -1.29
N ILE A 10 -5.67 4.92 -2.43
CA ILE A 10 -5.12 5.22 -3.75
C ILE A 10 -6.29 5.59 -4.64
N TRP A 11 -6.21 6.73 -5.32
CA TRP A 11 -7.28 7.20 -6.20
C TRP A 11 -6.70 7.98 -7.38
N ARG A 12 -7.49 8.10 -8.45
CA ARG A 12 -7.19 9.00 -9.56
C ARG A 12 -8.03 10.25 -9.42
N GLU A 13 -7.37 11.39 -9.49
CA GLU A 13 -7.99 12.71 -9.51
C GLU A 13 -8.06 13.19 -10.96
N HIS A 14 -9.28 13.47 -11.44
CA HIS A 14 -9.50 14.07 -12.75
C HIS A 14 -9.46 15.60 -12.57
N ARG A 15 -8.66 16.30 -13.38
CA ARG A 15 -8.68 17.77 -13.43
C ARG A 15 -9.67 18.21 -14.51
N ASP A 16 -10.70 18.95 -14.11
CA ASP A 16 -11.84 19.35 -14.94
C ASP A 16 -11.55 20.39 -16.05
N LEU A 17 -10.28 20.70 -16.34
CA LEU A 17 -9.95 21.76 -17.30
C LEU A 17 -9.32 21.29 -18.61
N ASP A 18 -8.71 20.11 -18.65
CA ASP A 18 -8.25 19.47 -19.88
C ASP A 18 -8.16 17.98 -19.60
N TYR A 19 -9.05 17.18 -20.18
CA TYR A 19 -9.26 15.73 -19.97
C TYR A 19 -8.05 14.83 -20.25
N THR A 20 -6.85 15.38 -20.37
CA THR A 20 -5.63 14.69 -20.81
C THR A 20 -4.73 14.22 -19.67
N GLN A 21 -4.92 14.69 -18.42
CA GLN A 21 -4.04 14.30 -17.31
C GLN A 21 -4.81 13.89 -16.05
N SER A 22 -5.00 12.57 -15.88
CA SER A 22 -5.38 12.00 -14.58
C SER A 22 -4.16 11.92 -13.67
N ILE A 23 -4.24 12.44 -12.45
CA ILE A 23 -3.15 12.34 -11.47
C ILE A 23 -3.43 11.20 -10.51
N LEU A 24 -2.48 10.28 -10.37
CA LEU A 24 -2.53 9.25 -9.33
C LEU A 24 -2.20 9.90 -7.98
N ARG A 25 -3.05 9.68 -6.99
CA ARG A 25 -2.89 10.16 -5.62
C ARG A 25 -2.91 8.98 -4.67
N SER A 26 -2.11 9.08 -3.61
CA SER A 26 -2.03 8.06 -2.59
C SER A 26 -1.66 8.63 -1.24
N VAL A 27 -2.27 8.08 -0.19
CA VAL A 27 -2.01 8.45 1.20
C VAL A 27 -2.03 7.19 2.08
N ILE A 28 -1.18 7.19 3.09
CA ILE A 28 -1.18 6.21 4.17
C ILE A 28 -1.48 6.88 5.51
N GLN A 29 -2.25 6.20 6.36
CA GLN A 29 -2.57 6.64 7.71
C GLN A 29 -2.29 5.52 8.70
N HIS A 30 -1.55 5.80 9.78
CA HIS A 30 -1.48 4.92 10.95
C HIS A 30 -2.62 5.28 11.90
N VAL A 31 -3.59 4.37 12.06
CA VAL A 31 -4.85 4.62 12.76
C VAL A 31 -4.63 4.97 14.24
N PRO A 32 -3.88 4.19 15.05
CA PRO A 32 -3.64 4.52 16.46
C PRO A 32 -3.01 5.89 16.70
N SER A 33 -2.01 6.27 15.89
CA SER A 33 -1.30 7.56 16.09
C SER A 33 -1.96 8.75 15.40
N GLY A 34 -2.88 8.52 14.47
CA GLY A 34 -3.42 9.54 13.58
C GLY A 34 -2.44 10.09 12.52
N LYS A 35 -1.16 9.69 12.53
CA LYS A 35 -0.14 10.13 11.57
C LYS A 35 -0.55 9.77 10.14
N LYS A 36 -0.33 10.70 9.20
CA LYS A 36 -0.64 10.55 7.78
C LYS A 36 0.57 10.98 6.94
N SER A 37 0.76 10.34 5.80
CA SER A 37 1.73 10.76 4.79
C SER A 37 1.19 10.50 3.39
N LEU A 38 1.54 11.38 2.44
CA LEU A 38 1.39 11.06 1.03
C LEU A 38 2.36 9.93 0.67
N LEU A 39 1.94 9.07 -0.25
CA LEU A 39 2.79 8.02 -0.81
C LEU A 39 3.21 8.45 -2.23
N SER A 40 4.51 8.52 -2.49
CA SER A 40 5.07 8.71 -3.83
C SER A 40 5.15 7.41 -4.62
N ASP A 41 5.34 6.29 -3.93
CA ASP A 41 5.53 4.95 -4.48
C ASP A 41 5.15 3.87 -3.45
N PHE A 42 5.29 2.60 -3.83
CA PHE A 42 4.99 1.49 -2.93
C PHE A 42 6.04 1.31 -1.83
N ASP A 43 7.30 1.71 -2.04
CA ASP A 43 8.35 1.56 -1.03
C ASP A 43 8.12 2.51 0.15
N SER A 44 7.50 3.67 -0.11
CA SER A 44 7.02 4.63 0.88
C SER A 44 6.04 4.02 1.90
N ILE A 45 5.33 2.95 1.55
CA ILE A 45 4.45 2.22 2.49
C ILE A 45 5.29 1.56 3.58
N LEU A 46 6.37 0.89 3.18
CA LEU A 46 7.27 0.21 4.11
C LEU A 46 7.91 1.24 5.01
N GLU A 47 8.52 2.28 4.45
CA GLU A 47 9.15 3.36 5.23
C GLU A 47 8.22 3.95 6.29
N PHE A 48 6.94 4.11 5.95
CA PHE A 48 5.93 4.61 6.87
C PHE A 48 5.54 3.60 7.97
N THR A 49 5.46 2.30 7.66
CA THR A 49 5.05 1.26 8.62
C THR A 49 6.20 0.82 9.52
N LEU A 50 7.45 0.88 9.05
CA LEU A 50 8.66 0.41 9.75
C LEU A 50 8.75 0.83 11.23
N PRO A 51 8.53 2.09 11.63
CA PRO A 51 8.70 2.51 13.03
C PRO A 51 7.70 1.86 14.00
N TYR A 52 6.63 1.27 13.47
CA TYR A 52 5.54 0.65 14.24
C TYR A 52 5.64 -0.87 14.26
N LEU A 53 6.47 -1.45 13.40
CA LEU A 53 6.73 -2.88 13.37
C LEU A 53 8.01 -3.11 14.16
N GLN A 54 7.87 -3.58 15.39
CA GLN A 54 8.97 -3.60 16.37
C GLN A 54 10.06 -4.65 16.11
N ASP A 55 10.05 -5.34 14.95
CA ASP A 55 10.96 -6.45 14.67
C ASP A 55 11.49 -6.42 13.23
N SER A 56 12.81 -6.49 13.06
CA SER A 56 13.48 -6.40 11.75
C SER A 56 13.20 -7.60 10.85
N ASP A 57 12.90 -8.77 11.44
CA ASP A 57 12.63 -10.00 10.69
C ASP A 57 11.25 -9.98 10.01
N ASP A 58 10.28 -9.28 10.61
CA ASP A 58 8.96 -9.10 10.01
C ASP A 58 9.03 -8.27 8.73
N HIS A 59 10.00 -7.37 8.60
CA HIS A 59 10.20 -6.55 7.40
C HIS A 59 10.64 -7.39 6.20
N ALA A 60 11.68 -8.21 6.38
CA ALA A 60 12.18 -9.09 5.32
C ALA A 60 11.12 -10.10 4.91
N ARG A 61 10.37 -10.63 5.89
CA ARG A 61 9.26 -11.56 5.65
C ARG A 61 8.11 -10.89 4.90
N PHE A 62 7.72 -9.68 5.30
CA PHE A 62 6.64 -8.94 4.67
C PHE A 62 7.00 -8.54 3.23
N ARG A 63 8.21 -8.02 2.99
CA ARG A 63 8.68 -7.71 1.63
C ARG A 63 8.67 -8.94 0.73
N LYS A 64 9.21 -10.07 1.22
CA LYS A 64 9.20 -11.33 0.48
C LYS A 64 7.79 -11.80 0.14
N GLN A 65 6.81 -11.62 1.03
CA GLN A 65 5.42 -11.97 0.76
C GLN A 65 4.78 -11.09 -0.32
N ILE A 66 5.06 -9.79 -0.32
CA ILE A 66 4.60 -8.87 -1.37
C ILE A 66 5.22 -9.26 -2.71
N ASP A 67 6.54 -9.42 -2.76
CA ASP A 67 7.26 -9.74 -4.00
C ASP A 67 6.80 -11.08 -4.59
N LEU A 68 6.57 -12.10 -3.76
CA LEU A 68 6.02 -13.39 -4.18
C LEU A 68 4.60 -13.26 -4.77
N ARG A 69 3.73 -12.44 -4.16
CA ARG A 69 2.35 -12.25 -4.64
C ARG A 69 2.28 -11.43 -5.93
N ILE A 70 3.17 -10.46 -6.10
CA ILE A 70 3.28 -9.67 -7.34
C ILE A 70 3.83 -10.55 -8.47
N SER A 71 4.76 -11.45 -8.16
CA SER A 71 5.42 -12.32 -9.15
C SER A 71 4.57 -13.53 -9.56
N GLN A 72 3.49 -13.83 -8.85
CA GLN A 72 2.58 -14.91 -9.25
C GLN A 72 1.58 -14.37 -10.30
N PRO A 73 1.47 -14.99 -11.48
CA PRO A 73 0.40 -14.66 -12.40
C PRO A 73 -0.92 -14.93 -11.68
N GLN A 74 -1.83 -13.94 -11.72
CA GLN A 74 -3.19 -14.09 -11.21
C GLN A 74 -3.80 -15.32 -11.89
N THR A 75 -3.86 -16.47 -11.21
CA THR A 75 -4.63 -17.61 -11.71
C THR A 75 -6.08 -17.19 -11.65
N SER A 76 -6.59 -16.68 -12.77
CA SER A 76 -8.01 -16.46 -12.99
C SER A 76 -8.71 -17.81 -12.82
N GLY A 77 -9.29 -18.02 -11.63
CA GLY A 77 -10.24 -19.10 -11.40
C GLY A 77 -11.50 -18.80 -12.20
N ASN A 78 -11.54 -19.29 -13.43
CA ASN A 78 -12.77 -19.43 -14.21
C ASN A 78 -12.86 -20.88 -14.68
N SER A 79 -13.38 -21.72 -13.79
CA SER A 79 -13.94 -23.03 -14.19
C SER A 79 -15.29 -23.14 -13.49
N LYS A 80 -16.31 -22.61 -14.16
CA LYS A 80 -17.64 -23.21 -14.12
C LYS A 80 -17.63 -24.33 -15.15
N GLU A 81 -17.76 -25.56 -14.70
CA GLU A 81 -18.46 -26.63 -15.42
C GLU A 81 -19.35 -27.37 -14.40
#